data_AF-A0A1G4TNL4-F1
#
_entry.id   AF-A0A1G4TNL4-F1
#
_cell.length_a   1.000
_cell.length_b   1.000
_cell.length_c   1.000
_cell.angle_alpha   90.00
_cell.angle_beta   90.00
_cell.angle_gamma   90.00
#
_symmetry.space_group_name_H-M   'P 1'
#
loop_
_entity.id
_entity.type
_entity.pdbx_description
1 polymer ?
#
loop_
_entity_poly.entity_id
_entity_poly.type
_entity_poly.pdbx_seq_one_letter_code
_entity_poly.pdbx_strand_id
1 'polypeptide(L)'
;MFEEKCPWIQPVFDYFHIVKNFNDKVVSEVRKDEQRRLLDEGNIEAAKALKKTRYILMSNRSTLQKKDADAVSERIIHKGSKLFE
;
A
#
# COMPACT_ATOMS: atom_id res chain seq x y z
N MET A 1 27.30 -19.28 -7.51
CA MET A 1 26.62 -18.26 -6.68
C MET A 1 27.64 -17.19 -6.28
N PHE A 2 27.24 -15.92 -6.10
CA PHE A 2 28.20 -14.83 -5.76
C PHE A 2 28.97 -15.12 -4.45
N GLU A 3 28.28 -15.75 -3.50
CA GLU A 3 28.80 -16.19 -2.20
C GLU A 3 29.89 -17.26 -2.31
N GLU A 4 29.85 -18.12 -3.33
CA GLU A 4 30.84 -19.19 -3.55
C GLU A 4 32.17 -18.65 -4.08
N LYS A 5 32.16 -17.49 -4.76
CA LYS A 5 33.36 -16.91 -5.38
C LYS A 5 34.06 -15.88 -4.48
N CYS A 6 33.35 -15.28 -3.53
CA CYS A 6 33.85 -14.20 -2.69
C CYS A 6 33.39 -14.38 -1.22
N PRO A 7 33.98 -15.31 -0.45
CA PRO A 7 33.55 -15.61 0.93
C PRO A 7 33.73 -14.44 1.92
N TRP A 8 34.55 -13.44 1.59
CA TRP A 8 34.79 -12.26 2.44
C TRP A 8 33.76 -11.14 2.25
N ILE A 9 32.88 -11.23 1.26
CA ILE A 9 31.84 -10.20 1.02
C ILE A 9 30.54 -10.66 1.67
N GLN A 10 29.97 -9.81 2.53
CA GLN A 10 28.66 -10.04 3.13
C GLN A 10 27.61 -9.24 2.35
N PRO A 11 26.56 -9.88 1.81
CA PRO A 11 25.43 -9.16 1.25
C PRO A 11 24.70 -8.38 2.35
N VAL A 12 24.69 -7.05 2.24
CA VAL A 12 23.91 -6.19 3.14
C VAL A 12 22.69 -5.72 2.36
N PHE A 13 21.51 -6.01 2.91
CA PHE A 13 20.26 -5.51 2.38
C PHE A 13 19.92 -4.18 3.05
N ASP A 14 19.79 -3.15 2.24
CA ASP A 14 19.35 -1.85 2.70
C ASP A 14 17.85 -1.87 3.10
N TYR A 15 17.51 -1.19 4.19
CA TYR A 15 16.17 -1.21 4.79
C TYR A 15 15.08 -0.82 3.78
N PHE A 16 15.34 0.20 2.96
CA PHE A 16 14.39 0.65 1.95
C PHE A 16 14.05 -0.46 0.96
N HIS A 17 15.04 -1.25 0.54
CA HIS A 17 14.83 -2.35 -0.41
C HIS A 17 14.02 -3.49 0.19
N ILE A 18 14.22 -3.80 1.48
CA ILE A 18 13.44 -4.82 2.20
C ILE A 18 11.96 -4.39 2.26
N VAL A 19 11.70 -3.16 2.72
CA VAL A 19 10.34 -2.63 2.87
C VAL A 19 9.67 -2.51 1.50
N LYS A 20 10.37 -2.01 0.49
CA LYS A 20 9.85 -1.94 -0.89
C LYS A 20 9.50 -3.31 -1.43
N ASN A 21 10.39 -4.31 -1.27
CA ASN A 21 10.15 -5.66 -1.74
C ASN A 21 8.91 -6.28 -1.05
N PHE A 22 8.77 -6.09 0.26
CA PHE A 22 7.59 -6.55 1.00
C PHE A 22 6.30 -5.90 0.48
N ASN A 23 6.33 -4.59 0.23
CA ASN A 23 5.18 -3.84 -0.29
C ASN A 23 4.78 -4.25 -1.72
N ASP A 24 5.76 -4.58 -2.54
CA ASP A 24 5.53 -4.96 -3.93
C ASP A 24 5.11 -6.44 -4.04
N LYS A 25 5.75 -7.34 -3.28
CA LYS A 25 5.56 -8.79 -3.41
C LYS A 25 4.51 -9.39 -2.47
N VAL A 26 4.28 -8.79 -1.31
CA VAL A 26 3.34 -9.33 -0.30
C VAL A 26 2.08 -8.49 -0.25
N VAL A 27 2.21 -7.21 0.12
CA VAL A 27 1.04 -6.33 0.35
C VAL A 27 0.21 -6.17 -0.92
N SER A 28 0.86 -6.05 -2.08
CA SER A 28 0.16 -5.86 -3.34
C SER A 28 -0.57 -7.13 -3.81
N GLU A 29 -0.01 -8.31 -3.54
CA GLU A 29 -0.64 -9.58 -3.90
C GLU A 29 -1.84 -9.87 -3.01
N VAL A 30 -1.73 -9.68 -1.69
CA VAL A 30 -2.86 -9.81 -0.76
C VAL A 30 -4.02 -8.88 -1.17
N ARG A 31 -3.73 -7.63 -1.54
CA ARG A 31 -4.75 -6.69 -2.01
C ARG A 31 -5.44 -7.14 -3.29
N LYS A 32 -4.68 -7.69 -4.26
CA LYS A 32 -5.24 -8.19 -5.53
C LYS A 32 -6.09 -9.44 -5.28
N ASP A 33 -5.68 -10.29 -4.36
CA ASP A 33 -6.39 -11.51 -4.02
C ASP A 33 -7.75 -11.21 -3.40
N GLU A 34 -7.76 -10.33 -2.39
CA GLU A 34 -8.99 -9.85 -1.77
C GLU A 34 -9.90 -9.11 -2.76
N GLN A 35 -9.31 -8.32 -3.67
CA GLN A 35 -10.06 -7.66 -4.73
C GLN A 35 -10.73 -8.67 -5.68
N ARG A 36 -10.06 -9.79 -6.01
CA ARG A 36 -10.65 -10.86 -6.83
C ARG A 36 -11.80 -11.54 -6.09
N ARG A 37 -11.60 -11.88 -4.82
CA ARG A 37 -12.66 -12.46 -3.97
C ARG A 37 -13.92 -11.58 -3.96
N LEU A 38 -13.78 -10.28 -3.74
CA LEU A 38 -14.89 -9.33 -3.74
C LEU A 38 -15.59 -9.23 -5.10
N LEU A 39 -14.84 -9.35 -6.21
CA LEU A 39 -15.42 -9.37 -7.55
C LEU A 39 -16.21 -10.66 -7.80
N ASP A 40 -15.69 -11.81 -7.35
CA ASP A 40 -16.35 -13.11 -7.46
C ASP A 40 -17.64 -13.16 -6.63
N GLU A 41 -17.67 -12.47 -5.49
CA GLU A 41 -18.85 -12.27 -4.64
C GLU A 41 -19.85 -11.23 -5.22
N GLY A 42 -19.52 -10.56 -6.33
CA GLY A 42 -20.35 -9.54 -6.96
C GLY A 42 -20.30 -8.16 -6.28
N ASN A 43 -19.43 -7.96 -5.29
CA ASN A 43 -19.26 -6.69 -4.58
C ASN A 43 -18.27 -5.75 -5.30
N ILE A 44 -18.71 -5.22 -6.44
CA ILE A 44 -17.88 -4.39 -7.33
C ILE A 44 -17.46 -3.08 -6.64
N GLU A 45 -18.33 -2.51 -5.81
CA GLU A 45 -18.06 -1.24 -5.13
C GLU A 45 -16.94 -1.38 -4.08
N ALA A 46 -16.99 -2.42 -3.25
CA ALA A 46 -15.92 -2.72 -2.30
C ALA A 46 -14.61 -3.06 -3.02
N ALA A 47 -14.65 -3.83 -4.11
CA ALA A 47 -13.47 -4.13 -4.92
C ALA A 47 -12.82 -2.85 -5.50
N LYS A 48 -13.64 -1.88 -5.94
CA LYS A 48 -13.17 -0.59 -6.46
C LYS A 48 -12.56 0.29 -5.36
N ALA A 49 -13.17 0.29 -4.17
CA ALA A 49 -12.62 0.99 -3.00
C ALA A 49 -11.25 0.41 -2.63
N LEU A 50 -11.13 -0.91 -2.54
CA LEU A 50 -9.91 -1.63 -2.17
C LEU A 50 -8.72 -1.37 -3.11
N LYS A 51 -8.97 -0.99 -4.37
CA LYS A 51 -7.89 -0.63 -5.31
C LYS A 51 -7.04 0.56 -4.83
N LYS A 52 -7.64 1.50 -4.10
CA LYS A 52 -6.98 2.74 -3.63
C LYS A 52 -6.40 2.63 -2.22
N THR A 53 -6.51 1.46 -1.56
CA THR A 53 -6.18 1.29 -0.14
C THR A 53 -4.80 0.69 0.14
N ARG A 54 -3.90 0.60 -0.86
CA ARG A 54 -2.57 -0.03 -0.72
C ARG A 54 -1.79 0.39 0.54
N TYR A 55 -1.91 1.66 0.94
CA TYR A 55 -1.17 2.22 2.08
C TYR A 55 -1.95 2.26 3.39
N ILE A 56 -3.20 1.81 3.43
CA ILE A 56 -4.01 1.74 4.66
C ILE A 56 -3.38 0.74 5.63
N LEU A 57 -2.94 -0.42 5.13
CA LEU A 57 -2.29 -1.47 5.94
C LEU A 57 -0.93 -1.04 6.52
N MET A 58 -0.25 -0.09 5.87
CA MET A 58 1.02 0.46 6.34
C MET A 58 0.88 1.77 7.12
N SER A 59 -0.32 2.35 7.15
CA SER A 59 -0.54 3.59 7.88
C SER A 59 -0.51 3.31 9.38
N ASN A 60 0.16 4.16 10.15
CA ASN A 60 0.09 4.10 11.61
C ASN A 60 -1.38 4.20 12.05
N ARG A 61 -1.78 3.41 13.05
CA ARG A 61 -3.15 3.37 13.59
C ARG A 61 -3.67 4.77 13.96
N SER A 62 -2.82 5.62 14.52
CA SER A 62 -3.18 7.02 14.84
C SER A 62 -3.48 7.86 13.59
N THR A 63 -2.74 7.64 12.50
CA THR A 63 -2.99 8.29 11.20
C THR A 63 -4.25 7.76 10.54
N LEU A 64 -4.54 6.46 10.71
CA LEU A 64 -5.76 5.85 10.21
C LEU A 64 -7.01 6.47 10.85
N GLN A 65 -7.03 6.53 12.17
CA GLN A 65 -8.14 7.11 12.94
C GLN A 65 -8.41 8.57 12.58
N LYS A 66 -7.35 9.36 12.34
CA LYS A 66 -7.49 10.74 11.88
C LYS A 66 -8.14 10.82 10.50
N LYS A 67 -7.71 9.98 9.55
CA LYS A 67 -8.30 9.91 8.20
C LYS A 67 -9.76 9.50 8.24
N ASP A 68 -10.11 8.54 9.10
CA ASP A 68 -11.49 8.10 9.26
C ASP A 68 -12.37 9.23 9.84
N ALA A 69 -11.87 9.95 10.84
CA ALA A 69 -12.57 11.12 11.39
C ALA A 69 -12.70 12.27 10.37
N ASP A 70 -11.66 12.53 9.57
CA ASP A 70 -11.68 13.53 8.51
C ASP A 70 -12.66 13.14 7.39
N ALA A 71 -12.77 11.85 7.05
CA ALA A 71 -13.72 11.33 6.07
C ALA A 71 -15.17 11.44 6.56
N VAL A 72 -15.44 11.08 7.82
CA VAL A 72 -16.78 11.21 8.45
C VAL A 72 -17.21 12.68 8.53
N SER A 73 -16.27 13.59 8.73
CA SER A 73 -16.54 15.04 8.78
C SER A 73 -16.58 15.72 7.40
N GLU A 74 -16.52 14.94 6.31
CA GLU A 74 -16.46 15.42 4.92
C GLU A 74 -15.40 16.52 4.69
N ARG A 75 -14.33 16.49 5.48
CA ARG A 75 -13.31 17.52 5.45
C ARG A 75 -12.56 17.46 4.12
N ILE A 76 -12.62 18.52 3.34
CA ILE A 76 -11.89 18.63 2.08
C ILE A 76 -10.38 18.72 2.40
N ILE A 77 -9.67 17.60 2.22
CA ILE A 77 -8.23 17.48 2.52
C ILE A 77 -7.37 18.12 1.41
N HIS A 78 -7.90 18.23 0.19
CA HIS A 78 -7.21 18.82 -0.94
C HIS A 78 -8.15 19.71 -1.76
N LYS A 79 -7.85 21.01 -1.84
CA LYS A 79 -8.41 21.93 -2.83
C LYS A 79 -7.46 21.91 -4.03
N GLY A 80 -7.95 21.60 -5.24
CA GLY A 80 -7.09 21.56 -6.43
C GLY A 80 -6.30 22.87 -6.59
N SER A 81 -5.05 22.79 -7.04
CA SER A 81 -4.27 23.99 -7.35
C SER A 81 -4.85 24.68 -8.57
N LYS A 82 -5.00 26.01 -8.53
CA LYS A 82 -5.44 26.84 -9.68
C LYS A 82 -4.42 26.91 -10.84
N LEU A 83 -3.41 26.04 -10.83
CA LEU A 83 -2.28 26.09 -11.76
C LEU A 83 -2.61 25.42 -13.11
N PHE A 84 -3.68 24.63 -13.17
CA PHE A 84 -4.18 24.03 -14.40
C PHE A 84 -5.70 24.25 -14.44
N GLU A 85 -6.13 25.43 -14.89
CA GLU A 85 -7.49 25.69 -15.39
C GLU A 85 -7.53 25.42 -16.91
#